data_AF-A0A956AY12-F1
#
_entry.id   AF-A0A956AY12-F1
#
_cell.length_a   1.000
_cell.length_b   1.000
_cell.length_c   1.000
_cell.angle_alpha   90.00
_cell.angle_beta   90.00
_cell.angle_gamma   90.00
#
_symmetry.space_group_name_H-M   'P 1'
#
loop_
_entity.id
_entity.type
_entity.pdbx_description
1 polymer ?
#
loop_
_entity_poly.entity_id
_entity_poly.type
_entity_poly.pdbx_seq_one_letter_code
_entity_poly.pdbx_strand_id
1 'polypeptide(L)'
;MRRNKALLVLAAVLGLALPAQAQFRGPLDPPADNNFRSLMPITLVFDIITAYIGDGFDPFDVSDQAIRDNNFPGRAFDDFDRDGDGLWIGDARNDTELAIKQFQFNPVDPDGDGLIGFYEIECFFASGGAIILEPDDPETVDGVDDGLVDCDGDGLGSRFEVQNGLNPLVAGTDATDDLDGDGINNSSEFNIGTAANTADTDGDGISDAVEVGQIVNGVAVAPLDSDQDGTIDALELDSDDDGIPDAEDECRTVVDAGVDTDGDGT
;
A
#
# COMPACT_ATOMS: atom_id res chain seq x y z
N MET A 1 1.08 19.65 -16.63
CA MET A 1 0.17 19.85 -17.78
C MET A 1 0.15 18.71 -18.80
N ARG A 2 1.30 18.13 -19.22
CA ARG A 2 1.31 16.89 -20.04
C ARG A 2 1.08 15.61 -19.22
N ARG A 3 1.61 15.55 -17.98
CA ARG A 3 1.46 14.41 -17.06
C ARG A 3 0.01 14.15 -16.58
N ASN A 4 -0.72 15.18 -16.15
CA ASN A 4 -2.13 15.03 -15.76
C ASN A 4 -3.04 14.57 -16.92
N LYS A 5 -2.63 14.77 -18.19
CA LYS A 5 -3.35 14.22 -19.35
C LYS A 5 -3.05 12.74 -19.57
N ALA A 6 -1.84 12.27 -19.27
CA ALA A 6 -1.50 10.85 -19.34
C ALA A 6 -2.26 10.05 -18.27
N LEU A 7 -2.34 10.58 -17.04
CA LEU A 7 -3.12 9.99 -15.94
C LEU A 7 -4.63 9.90 -16.27
N LEU A 8 -5.21 11.00 -16.79
CA LEU A 8 -6.63 11.03 -17.21
C LEU A 8 -6.96 10.07 -18.36
N VAL A 9 -6.00 9.73 -19.22
CA VAL A 9 -6.25 8.89 -20.40
C VAL A 9 -5.86 7.43 -20.16
N LEU A 10 -4.89 7.16 -19.29
CA LEU A 10 -4.76 5.85 -18.62
C LEU A 10 -6.11 5.45 -18.02
N ALA A 11 -6.85 6.45 -17.49
CA ALA A 11 -8.17 6.24 -16.96
C ALA A 11 -9.30 5.86 -17.93
N ALA A 12 -9.15 6.18 -19.20
CA ALA A 12 -10.08 5.75 -20.24
C ALA A 12 -9.78 4.32 -20.76
N VAL A 13 -8.52 3.85 -20.63
CA VAL A 13 -8.07 2.55 -21.14
C VAL A 13 -8.34 1.42 -20.14
N LEU A 14 -8.13 1.66 -18.83
CA LEU A 14 -8.41 0.69 -17.76
C LEU A 14 -9.91 0.43 -17.55
N GLY A 15 -10.78 1.42 -17.77
CA GLY A 15 -12.25 1.26 -17.67
C GLY A 15 -12.89 0.28 -18.68
N LEU A 16 -12.12 -0.29 -19.62
CA LEU A 16 -12.57 -1.29 -20.58
C LEU A 16 -12.27 -2.74 -20.17
N ALA A 17 -11.54 -2.97 -19.09
CA ALA A 17 -11.18 -4.30 -18.65
C ALA A 17 -11.17 -4.38 -17.13
N LEU A 18 -12.29 -4.76 -16.51
CA LEU A 18 -12.33 -5.64 -15.34
C LEU A 18 -13.77 -6.13 -15.10
N PRO A 19 -14.01 -7.45 -15.01
CA PRO A 19 -15.20 -7.96 -14.34
C PRO A 19 -15.07 -7.69 -12.83
N ALA A 20 -16.21 -7.36 -12.21
CA ALA A 20 -16.35 -7.25 -10.77
C ALA A 20 -15.92 -8.56 -10.07
N GLN A 21 -15.37 -8.43 -8.87
CA GLN A 21 -15.15 -9.50 -7.89
C GLN A 21 -14.01 -10.48 -8.24
N ALA A 22 -12.77 -10.07 -8.00
CA ALA A 22 -11.72 -11.01 -7.61
C ALA A 22 -11.24 -10.62 -6.22
N GLN A 23 -11.58 -11.44 -5.22
CA GLN A 23 -11.00 -11.37 -3.88
C GLN A 23 -9.48 -11.52 -4.03
N PHE A 24 -8.73 -10.43 -3.90
CA PHE A 24 -7.27 -10.47 -3.93
C PHE A 24 -6.77 -11.01 -2.60
N ARG A 25 -6.41 -12.31 -2.60
CA ARG A 25 -5.62 -12.92 -1.54
C ARG A 25 -4.15 -12.63 -1.81
N GLY A 26 -3.60 -11.59 -1.19
CA GLY A 26 -2.17 -11.26 -1.21
C GLY A 26 -1.56 -11.11 -2.62
N PRO A 27 -0.23 -10.88 -2.70
CA PRO A 27 0.48 -10.95 -3.97
C PRO A 27 0.36 -12.38 -4.50
N LEU A 28 -0.54 -12.59 -5.46
CA LEU A 28 -0.56 -13.81 -6.25
C LEU A 28 0.80 -13.89 -6.95
N ASP A 29 1.52 -15.00 -6.75
CA ASP A 29 2.76 -15.31 -7.47
C ASP A 29 2.60 -14.91 -8.95
N PRO A 30 3.55 -14.17 -9.55
CA PRO A 30 3.47 -13.84 -10.95
C PRO A 30 3.34 -15.15 -11.75
N PRO A 31 2.54 -15.16 -12.83
CA PRO A 31 2.43 -16.35 -13.68
C PRO A 31 3.83 -16.83 -14.04
N ALA A 32 4.06 -18.15 -13.97
CA ALA A 32 5.34 -18.79 -14.25
C ALA A 32 5.78 -18.70 -15.74
N ASP A 33 5.38 -17.64 -16.44
CA ASP A 33 5.96 -17.31 -17.72
C ASP A 33 7.25 -16.50 -17.51
N ASN A 34 8.23 -16.87 -18.29
CA ASN A 34 9.59 -16.40 -18.23
C ASN A 34 9.77 -15.11 -19.06
N ASN A 35 8.66 -14.41 -19.35
CA ASN A 35 8.62 -13.19 -20.17
C ASN A 35 8.38 -11.92 -19.34
N PHE A 36 8.15 -12.04 -18.03
CA PHE A 36 8.28 -10.90 -17.11
C PHE A 36 9.76 -10.50 -17.02
N ARG A 37 10.23 -9.72 -18.00
CA ARG A 37 11.50 -9.00 -17.88
C ARG A 37 11.44 -8.16 -16.59
N SER A 38 12.58 -8.07 -15.90
CA SER A 38 12.94 -7.14 -14.80
C SER A 38 11.89 -6.07 -14.46
N LEU A 39 11.63 -5.85 -13.16
CA LEU A 39 10.80 -4.77 -12.58
C LEU A 39 10.68 -3.57 -13.55
N MET A 40 9.44 -3.31 -14.01
CA MET A 40 9.18 -2.23 -14.96
C MET A 40 9.05 -0.90 -14.19
N PRO A 41 9.84 0.13 -14.51
CA PRO A 41 9.64 1.44 -13.90
C PRO A 41 8.30 2.02 -14.38
N ILE A 42 7.54 2.67 -13.49
CA ILE A 42 6.22 3.22 -13.84
C ILE A 42 6.28 4.25 -14.98
N THR A 43 7.39 4.98 -15.07
CA THR A 43 7.66 5.90 -16.19
C THR A 43 7.59 5.20 -17.54
N LEU A 44 8.00 3.93 -17.64
CA LEU A 44 7.91 3.17 -18.88
C LEU A 44 6.46 2.78 -19.20
N VAL A 45 5.68 2.40 -18.18
CA VAL A 45 4.23 2.14 -18.34
C VAL A 45 3.54 3.37 -18.93
N PHE A 46 3.79 4.55 -18.36
CA PHE A 46 3.24 5.80 -18.88
C PHE A 46 3.71 6.14 -20.29
N ASP A 47 4.98 5.89 -20.63
CA ASP A 47 5.47 6.09 -22.00
C ASP A 47 4.76 5.16 -23.00
N ILE A 48 4.55 3.88 -22.66
CA ILE A 48 3.84 2.90 -23.50
C ILE A 48 2.39 3.31 -23.72
N ILE A 49 1.69 3.70 -22.66
CA ILE A 49 0.31 4.20 -22.74
C ILE A 49 0.23 5.48 -23.57
N THR A 50 1.17 6.41 -23.37
CA THR A 50 1.26 7.64 -24.15
C THR A 50 1.52 7.35 -25.63
N ALA A 51 2.35 6.36 -25.95
CA ALA A 51 2.57 5.88 -27.30
C ALA A 51 1.30 5.31 -27.94
N TYR A 52 0.55 4.50 -27.20
CA TYR A 52 -0.69 3.88 -27.66
C TYR A 52 -1.83 4.88 -27.88
N ILE A 53 -1.99 5.85 -26.99
CA ILE A 53 -2.99 6.92 -27.13
C ILE A 53 -2.60 7.86 -28.28
N GLY A 54 -1.31 8.22 -28.32
CA GLY A 54 -0.76 9.19 -29.25
C GLY A 54 -1.41 10.58 -29.18
N ASP A 55 -1.39 11.33 -30.29
CA ASP A 55 -1.95 12.69 -30.34
C ASP A 55 -3.37 12.65 -30.90
N GLY A 56 -4.37 12.85 -30.03
CA GLY A 56 -5.77 12.84 -30.43
C GLY A 56 -6.32 11.45 -30.80
N PHE A 57 -5.86 10.40 -30.13
CA PHE A 57 -6.19 8.98 -30.40
C PHE A 57 -5.58 8.43 -31.70
N ASP A 58 -4.48 9.02 -32.17
CA ASP A 58 -3.66 8.52 -33.27
C ASP A 58 -2.31 8.03 -32.70
N PRO A 59 -2.11 6.70 -32.51
CA PRO A 59 -0.94 6.15 -31.83
C PRO A 59 0.38 6.62 -32.46
N PHE A 60 1.38 6.90 -31.63
CA PHE A 60 2.72 7.18 -32.13
C PHE A 60 3.32 5.91 -32.73
N ASP A 61 3.90 6.01 -33.94
CA ASP A 61 4.68 4.93 -34.53
C ASP A 61 6.04 4.85 -33.85
N VAL A 62 6.09 4.17 -32.71
CA VAL A 62 7.33 3.96 -31.96
C VAL A 62 8.26 2.97 -32.65
N SER A 63 7.95 2.39 -33.81
CA SER A 63 8.96 1.67 -34.60
C SER A 63 9.94 2.64 -35.28
N ASP A 64 9.50 3.87 -35.56
CA ASP A 64 10.33 4.95 -36.08
C ASP A 64 11.20 5.56 -34.96
N GLN A 65 12.52 5.47 -35.14
CA GLN A 65 13.48 6.00 -34.17
C GLN A 65 13.35 7.51 -33.97
N ALA A 66 13.06 8.29 -35.01
CA ALA A 66 12.94 9.74 -34.89
C ALA A 66 11.69 10.13 -34.08
N ILE A 67 10.59 9.38 -34.21
CA ILE A 67 9.38 9.56 -33.40
C ILE A 67 9.68 9.21 -31.93
N ARG A 68 10.37 8.09 -31.67
CA ARG A 68 10.79 7.74 -30.30
C ARG A 68 11.71 8.78 -29.69
N ASP A 69 12.78 9.17 -30.37
CA ASP A 69 13.77 10.12 -29.85
C ASP A 69 13.14 11.48 -29.52
N ASN A 70 12.09 11.89 -30.26
CA ASN A 70 11.38 13.16 -30.04
C ASN A 70 10.35 13.11 -28.92
N ASN A 71 9.64 11.99 -28.75
CA ASN A 71 8.50 11.89 -27.82
C ASN A 71 8.83 11.13 -26.53
N PHE A 72 9.78 10.18 -26.60
CA PHE A 72 10.15 9.24 -25.53
C PHE A 72 11.68 9.14 -25.42
N PRO A 73 12.38 10.25 -25.10
CA PRO A 73 13.83 10.30 -25.15
C PRO A 73 14.47 9.27 -24.21
N GLY A 74 15.41 8.48 -24.76
CA GLY A 74 16.11 7.44 -24.02
C GLY A 74 15.44 6.06 -24.03
N ARG A 75 14.26 5.92 -24.66
CA ARG A 75 13.59 4.62 -24.82
C ARG A 75 14.01 3.90 -26.11
N ALA A 76 14.23 2.59 -26.02
CA ALA A 76 14.44 1.69 -27.14
C ALA A 76 13.10 1.17 -27.69
N PHE A 77 13.10 0.54 -28.86
CA PHE A 77 11.89 -0.10 -29.38
C PHE A 77 11.44 -1.30 -28.52
N ASP A 78 12.40 -2.11 -28.07
CA ASP A 78 12.18 -3.22 -27.13
C ASP A 78 11.53 -2.81 -25.79
N ASP A 79 11.54 -1.51 -25.45
CA ASP A 79 10.81 -1.01 -24.29
C ASP A 79 9.29 -1.01 -24.54
N PHE A 80 8.87 -0.80 -25.79
CA PHE A 80 7.48 -0.76 -26.25
C PHE A 80 6.96 -2.11 -26.75
N ASP A 81 7.81 -2.91 -27.40
CA ASP A 81 7.51 -4.29 -27.87
C ASP A 81 7.57 -5.27 -26.69
N ARG A 82 6.47 -5.39 -25.97
CA ARG A 82 6.39 -6.08 -24.68
C ARG A 82 6.29 -7.58 -24.82
N ASP A 83 5.66 -8.07 -25.87
CA ASP A 83 5.54 -9.50 -26.13
C ASP A 83 6.70 -10.04 -26.99
N GLY A 84 7.52 -9.15 -27.56
CA GLY A 84 8.77 -9.46 -28.24
C GLY A 84 8.56 -9.97 -29.67
N ASP A 85 7.41 -9.70 -30.27
CA ASP A 85 7.08 -10.13 -31.63
C ASP A 85 7.65 -9.20 -32.72
N GLY A 86 8.20 -8.04 -32.32
CA GLY A 86 8.81 -7.06 -33.19
C GLY A 86 7.83 -6.11 -33.87
N LEU A 87 6.57 -6.10 -33.45
CA LEU A 87 5.50 -5.26 -34.00
C LEU A 87 5.07 -4.18 -32.99
N TRP A 88 4.41 -3.17 -33.52
CA TRP A 88 3.73 -2.13 -32.74
C TRP A 88 2.56 -1.61 -33.54
N ILE A 89 2.79 -1.30 -34.82
CA ILE A 89 1.71 -0.92 -35.74
C ILE A 89 0.78 -2.11 -35.95
N GLY A 90 -0.46 -1.97 -35.49
CA GLY A 90 -1.46 -3.04 -35.51
C GLY A 90 -1.41 -3.98 -34.30
N ASP A 91 -0.43 -3.83 -33.41
CA ASP A 91 -0.23 -4.67 -32.23
C ASP A 91 -0.14 -3.90 -30.88
N ALA A 92 0.02 -2.57 -30.91
CA ALA A 92 0.23 -1.71 -29.74
C ALA A 92 -0.76 -1.91 -28.58
N ARG A 93 -1.97 -2.42 -28.85
CA ARG A 93 -2.92 -2.81 -27.80
C ARG A 93 -2.40 -3.99 -26.97
N ASN A 94 -1.88 -5.03 -27.60
CA ASN A 94 -1.36 -6.22 -26.91
C ASN A 94 -0.14 -5.84 -26.07
N ASP A 95 0.77 -5.05 -26.62
CA ASP A 95 1.90 -4.48 -25.88
C ASP A 95 1.46 -3.67 -24.66
N THR A 96 0.47 -2.80 -24.85
CA THR A 96 -0.05 -1.94 -23.78
C THR A 96 -0.77 -2.75 -22.71
N GLU A 97 -1.60 -3.72 -23.11
CA GLU A 97 -2.29 -4.62 -22.17
C GLU A 97 -1.28 -5.47 -21.39
N LEU A 98 -0.17 -5.89 -22.02
CA LEU A 98 0.88 -6.63 -21.34
C LEU A 98 1.69 -5.72 -20.39
N ALA A 99 1.99 -4.48 -20.78
CA ALA A 99 2.63 -3.50 -19.89
C ALA A 99 1.80 -3.22 -18.64
N ILE A 100 0.49 -3.03 -18.79
CA ILE A 100 -0.44 -2.79 -17.69
C ILE A 100 -0.51 -4.03 -16.78
N LYS A 101 -0.66 -5.23 -17.34
CA LYS A 101 -0.65 -6.47 -16.54
C LYS A 101 0.66 -6.63 -15.78
N GLN A 102 1.79 -6.42 -16.45
CA GLN A 102 3.12 -6.50 -15.82
C GLN A 102 3.25 -5.50 -14.67
N PHE A 103 2.71 -4.29 -14.82
CA PHE A 103 2.65 -3.29 -13.75
C PHE A 103 1.72 -3.70 -12.60
N GLN A 104 0.53 -4.25 -12.89
CA GLN A 104 -0.40 -4.75 -11.88
C GLN A 104 0.20 -5.87 -11.00
N PHE A 105 1.19 -6.60 -11.49
CA PHE A 105 1.93 -7.62 -10.73
C PHE A 105 3.26 -7.12 -10.17
N ASN A 106 3.61 -5.86 -10.37
CA ASN A 106 4.87 -5.29 -9.92
C ASN A 106 4.66 -4.50 -8.63
N PRO A 107 5.16 -4.97 -7.47
CA PRO A 107 5.02 -4.28 -6.18
C PRO A 107 5.98 -3.08 -6.07
N VAL A 108 6.14 -2.29 -7.14
CA VAL A 108 7.04 -1.15 -7.14
C VAL A 108 6.30 0.04 -6.55
N ASP A 109 6.83 0.46 -5.42
CA ASP A 109 6.68 1.76 -4.77
C ASP A 109 7.80 2.67 -5.35
N PRO A 110 7.51 3.48 -6.39
CA PRO A 110 8.55 4.13 -7.18
C PRO A 110 9.17 5.36 -6.50
N ASP A 111 8.40 6.05 -5.65
CA ASP A 111 8.83 7.22 -4.89
C ASP A 111 9.25 6.87 -3.44
N GLY A 112 8.98 5.64 -2.99
CA GLY A 112 9.43 5.11 -1.72
C GLY A 112 8.55 5.56 -0.56
N ASP A 113 7.32 5.98 -0.84
CA ASP A 113 6.37 6.43 0.17
C ASP A 113 5.74 5.23 0.90
N GLY A 114 5.72 4.04 0.31
CA GLY A 114 5.16 2.82 0.91
C GLY A 114 3.78 2.44 0.36
N LEU A 115 3.23 3.20 -0.59
CA LEU A 115 2.18 2.77 -1.49
C LEU A 115 2.79 2.19 -2.75
N ILE A 116 2.19 1.12 -3.25
CA ILE A 116 2.56 0.63 -4.58
C ILE A 116 1.80 1.44 -5.64
N GLY A 117 2.47 1.76 -6.75
CA GLY A 117 1.90 2.57 -7.84
C GLY A 117 0.59 2.05 -8.42
N PHE A 118 0.28 0.76 -8.22
CA PHE A 118 -1.03 0.21 -8.54
C PHE A 118 -2.15 0.87 -7.73
N TYR A 119 -2.04 0.93 -6.40
CA TYR A 119 -3.08 1.51 -5.54
C TYR A 119 -3.22 3.00 -5.77
N GLU A 120 -2.11 3.68 -6.00
CA GLU A 120 -2.10 5.11 -6.29
C GLU A 120 -2.89 5.44 -7.56
N ILE A 121 -2.68 4.65 -8.62
CA ILE A 121 -3.42 4.77 -9.87
C ILE A 121 -4.89 4.40 -9.67
N GLU A 122 -5.19 3.25 -9.07
CA GLU A 122 -6.58 2.78 -8.90
C GLU A 122 -7.40 3.71 -8.01
N CYS A 123 -6.78 4.36 -7.03
CA CYS A 123 -7.45 5.32 -6.16
C CYS A 123 -8.10 6.46 -6.94
N PHE A 124 -7.42 6.95 -7.98
CA PHE A 124 -7.99 7.94 -8.88
C PHE A 124 -9.28 7.45 -9.54
N PHE A 125 -9.41 6.16 -9.87
CA PHE A 125 -10.62 5.63 -10.48
C PHE A 125 -11.72 5.38 -9.48
N ALA A 126 -11.37 4.76 -8.36
CA ALA A 126 -12.30 4.42 -7.28
C ALA A 126 -13.00 5.70 -6.77
N SER A 127 -12.24 6.78 -6.64
CA SER A 127 -12.74 8.10 -6.24
C SER A 127 -13.44 8.89 -7.36
N GLY A 128 -13.55 8.35 -8.59
CA GLY A 128 -14.13 9.07 -9.73
C GLY A 128 -13.31 10.29 -10.16
N GLY A 129 -12.00 10.26 -9.91
CA GLY A 129 -11.04 11.31 -10.20
C GLY A 129 -10.95 12.41 -9.14
N ALA A 130 -11.50 12.17 -7.94
CA ALA A 130 -11.51 13.13 -6.84
C ALA A 130 -10.23 13.09 -6.00
N ILE A 131 -9.62 11.91 -5.85
CA ILE A 131 -8.37 11.69 -5.13
C ILE A 131 -7.28 11.42 -6.17
N ILE A 132 -6.13 12.05 -5.98
CA ILE A 132 -4.95 11.87 -6.83
C ILE A 132 -3.81 11.49 -5.90
N LEU A 133 -3.30 10.28 -6.07
CA LEU A 133 -2.03 9.82 -5.50
C LEU A 133 -1.02 9.80 -6.66
N GLU A 134 0.23 10.19 -6.41
CA GLU A 134 1.22 10.43 -7.44
C GLU A 134 2.34 9.38 -7.40
N PRO A 135 2.34 8.36 -8.28
CA PRO A 135 3.32 7.26 -8.18
C PRO A 135 4.79 7.61 -8.41
N ASP A 136 5.11 8.88 -8.66
CA ASP A 136 6.47 9.38 -8.80
C ASP A 136 6.79 10.53 -7.84
N ASP A 137 5.87 10.86 -6.93
CA ASP A 137 5.96 11.97 -5.98
C ASP A 137 5.22 11.62 -4.68
N PRO A 138 5.90 11.48 -3.54
CA PRO A 138 5.29 10.98 -2.30
C PRO A 138 4.33 11.99 -1.64
N GLU A 139 3.96 13.06 -2.35
CA GLU A 139 3.13 14.14 -1.88
C GLU A 139 2.05 14.49 -2.92
N THR A 140 0.77 14.47 -2.53
CA THR A 140 -0.37 14.88 -3.40
C THR A 140 -0.31 16.37 -3.75
N VAL A 141 0.24 17.16 -2.83
CA VAL A 141 0.54 18.59 -2.90
C VAL A 141 1.66 18.87 -1.90
N ASP A 142 2.52 19.86 -2.16
CA ASP A 142 3.66 20.22 -1.30
C ASP A 142 3.34 20.09 0.22
N GLY A 143 3.95 19.10 0.88
CA GLY A 143 3.86 18.80 2.30
C GLY A 143 2.67 17.95 2.74
N VAL A 144 1.89 17.37 1.82
CA VAL A 144 0.82 16.41 2.12
C VAL A 144 1.19 15.05 1.54
N ASP A 145 1.77 14.21 2.39
CA ASP A 145 2.06 12.81 2.13
C ASP A 145 0.81 12.09 1.60
N ASP A 146 0.90 11.51 0.40
CA ASP A 146 -0.23 10.89 -0.28
C ASP A 146 -0.55 9.48 0.22
N GLY A 147 0.43 8.78 0.77
CA GLY A 147 0.27 7.56 1.56
C GLY A 147 -0.70 7.71 2.74
N LEU A 148 -0.88 8.93 3.27
CA LEU A 148 -1.81 9.20 4.37
C LEU A 148 -3.25 9.49 3.91
N VAL A 149 -3.48 9.57 2.60
CA VAL A 149 -4.82 9.81 2.05
C VAL A 149 -5.67 8.56 2.22
N ASP A 150 -6.89 8.76 2.71
CA ASP A 150 -7.93 7.74 2.81
C ASP A 150 -8.66 7.65 1.47
N CYS A 151 -8.33 6.61 0.70
CA CYS A 151 -8.78 6.49 -0.68
C CYS A 151 -10.24 6.06 -0.82
N ASP A 152 -10.69 5.13 0.01
CA ASP A 152 -12.04 4.57 -0.06
C ASP A 152 -13.03 5.21 0.93
N GLY A 153 -12.53 6.04 1.85
CA GLY A 153 -13.29 6.90 2.73
C GLY A 153 -13.78 6.20 3.99
N ASP A 154 -13.11 5.14 4.45
CA ASP A 154 -13.51 4.40 5.64
C ASP A 154 -12.80 4.80 6.94
N GLY A 155 -11.85 5.72 6.84
CA GLY A 155 -11.11 6.29 7.96
C GLY A 155 -9.71 5.72 8.15
N LEU A 156 -9.28 4.75 7.33
CA LEU A 156 -7.90 4.27 7.29
C LEU A 156 -7.10 5.00 6.20
N GLY A 157 -5.84 5.33 6.50
CA GLY A 157 -4.92 5.87 5.49
C GLY A 157 -4.38 4.76 4.60
N SER A 158 -4.29 4.99 3.29
CA SER A 158 -3.95 3.91 2.35
C SER A 158 -2.62 3.22 2.63
N ARG A 159 -1.60 3.93 3.13
CA ARG A 159 -0.32 3.31 3.53
C ARG A 159 -0.50 2.35 4.70
N PHE A 160 -1.27 2.74 5.71
CA PHE A 160 -1.56 1.85 6.85
C PHE A 160 -2.24 0.59 6.36
N GLU A 161 -3.22 0.72 5.47
CA GLU A 161 -3.94 -0.42 4.92
C GLU A 161 -2.99 -1.37 4.17
N VAL A 162 -2.15 -0.85 3.27
CA VAL A 162 -1.20 -1.68 2.51
C VAL A 162 -0.18 -2.36 3.41
N GLN A 163 0.37 -1.65 4.40
CA GLN A 163 1.36 -2.19 5.34
C GLN A 163 0.76 -3.26 6.27
N ASN A 164 -0.52 -3.14 6.60
CA ASN A 164 -1.26 -4.11 7.40
C ASN A 164 -2.00 -5.16 6.57
N GLY A 165 -1.87 -5.16 5.24
CA GLY A 165 -2.51 -6.16 4.37
C GLY A 165 -4.04 -6.01 4.24
N LEU A 166 -4.57 -4.83 4.56
CA LEU A 166 -5.93 -4.36 4.25
C LEU A 166 -5.98 -3.83 2.81
N ASN A 167 -7.15 -3.38 2.37
CA ASN A 167 -7.35 -2.99 0.97
C ASN A 167 -7.83 -1.54 0.83
N PRO A 168 -6.97 -0.61 0.36
CA PRO A 168 -7.29 0.83 0.25
C PRO A 168 -8.34 1.20 -0.80
N LEU A 169 -9.07 0.23 -1.34
CA LEU A 169 -10.10 0.41 -2.36
C LEU A 169 -11.44 -0.19 -1.92
N VAL A 170 -11.58 -0.67 -0.68
CA VAL A 170 -12.75 -1.42 -0.19
C VAL A 170 -13.28 -0.84 1.12
N ALA A 171 -14.10 0.20 1.01
CA ALA A 171 -14.60 0.89 2.19
C ALA A 171 -15.33 -0.01 3.21
N GLY A 172 -14.89 0.08 4.46
CA GLY A 172 -15.70 -0.05 5.68
C GLY A 172 -15.84 -1.45 6.25
N THR A 173 -15.66 -2.52 5.47
CA THR A 173 -15.65 -3.87 6.05
C THR A 173 -14.32 -4.19 6.67
N ASP A 174 -13.21 -3.95 5.99
CA ASP A 174 -11.89 -4.24 6.52
C ASP A 174 -11.50 -3.25 7.63
N ALA A 175 -11.86 -1.96 7.57
CA ALA A 175 -11.61 -1.07 8.72
C ALA A 175 -12.31 -1.50 10.03
N THR A 176 -13.48 -2.13 9.94
CA THR A 176 -14.25 -2.55 11.14
C THR A 176 -14.08 -4.02 11.50
N ASP A 177 -13.41 -4.80 10.65
CA ASP A 177 -12.97 -6.16 10.95
C ASP A 177 -11.75 -6.13 11.88
N ASP A 178 -11.40 -7.31 12.37
CA ASP A 178 -10.28 -7.60 13.27
C ASP A 178 -9.43 -8.63 12.52
N LEU A 179 -8.36 -8.15 11.87
CA LEU A 179 -7.63 -8.91 10.86
C LEU A 179 -6.76 -10.01 11.48
N ASP A 180 -6.12 -9.76 12.61
CA ASP A 180 -5.29 -10.74 13.32
C ASP A 180 -6.04 -11.56 14.39
N GLY A 181 -7.22 -11.10 14.81
CA GLY A 181 -8.11 -11.79 15.73
C GLY A 181 -7.76 -11.59 17.21
N ASP A 182 -7.05 -10.52 17.58
CA ASP A 182 -6.70 -10.22 18.97
C ASP A 182 -7.88 -9.62 19.77
N GLY A 183 -8.90 -9.09 19.07
CA GLY A 183 -10.10 -8.51 19.63
C GLY A 183 -10.18 -6.98 19.54
N ILE A 184 -9.18 -6.31 18.98
CA ILE A 184 -9.18 -4.90 18.55
C ILE A 184 -9.50 -4.88 17.04
N ASN A 185 -10.33 -3.93 16.59
CA ASN A 185 -10.57 -3.78 15.16
C ASN A 185 -9.53 -2.88 14.51
N ASN A 186 -9.34 -3.06 13.20
CA ASN A 186 -8.29 -2.41 12.42
C ASN A 186 -8.35 -0.87 12.51
N SER A 187 -9.56 -0.29 12.58
CA SER A 187 -9.73 1.16 12.78
C SER A 187 -9.29 1.64 14.17
N SER A 188 -9.49 0.84 15.21
CA SER A 188 -9.05 1.17 16.56
C SER A 188 -7.54 1.06 16.64
N GLU A 189 -6.95 0.03 16.03
CA GLU A 189 -5.50 -0.16 15.95
C GLU A 189 -4.81 1.00 15.23
N PHE A 190 -5.34 1.42 14.08
CA PHE A 190 -4.88 2.62 13.37
C PHE A 190 -4.86 3.87 14.26
N ASN A 191 -5.88 4.05 15.10
CA ASN A 191 -6.00 5.22 15.96
C ASN A 191 -5.06 5.19 17.18
N ILE A 192 -4.68 4.00 17.66
CA ILE A 192 -3.81 3.83 18.84
C ILE A 192 -2.36 3.53 18.45
N GLY A 193 -2.08 3.27 17.17
CA GLY A 193 -0.75 3.06 16.63
C GLY A 193 -0.29 1.61 16.60
N THR A 194 -1.13 0.66 17.00
CA THR A 194 -0.86 -0.77 16.86
C THR A 194 -1.06 -1.25 15.42
N ALA A 195 -0.52 -2.43 15.10
CA ALA A 195 -0.50 -2.97 13.75
C ALA A 195 -1.59 -4.02 13.55
N ALA A 196 -2.55 -3.73 12.67
CA ALA A 196 -3.73 -4.56 12.39
C ALA A 196 -3.47 -5.98 11.88
N ASN A 197 -2.23 -6.35 11.60
CA ASN A 197 -1.87 -7.69 11.15
C ASN A 197 -1.04 -8.49 12.17
N THR A 198 -0.90 -8.00 13.39
CA THR A 198 -0.15 -8.66 14.47
C THR A 198 -0.81 -8.42 15.81
N ALA A 199 -1.22 -9.50 16.46
CA ALA A 199 -1.90 -9.46 17.76
C ALA A 199 -1.02 -8.99 18.94
N ASP A 200 0.22 -8.60 18.66
CA ASP A 200 1.33 -8.29 19.57
C ASP A 200 2.29 -7.41 18.75
N THR A 201 2.13 -6.09 18.86
CA THR A 201 2.76 -5.10 17.97
C THR A 201 4.23 -4.88 18.29
N ASP A 202 4.60 -4.80 19.58
CA ASP A 202 5.99 -4.62 20.01
C ASP A 202 6.78 -5.93 20.07
N GLY A 203 6.09 -7.08 20.09
CA GLY A 203 6.68 -8.41 20.00
C GLY A 203 7.29 -8.90 21.31
N ASP A 204 6.81 -8.41 22.44
CA ASP A 204 7.27 -8.82 23.77
C ASP A 204 6.66 -10.19 24.20
N GLY A 205 5.56 -10.61 23.57
CA GLY A 205 4.84 -11.86 23.84
C GLY A 205 3.52 -11.70 24.59
N ILE A 206 3.12 -10.48 24.89
CA ILE A 206 1.81 -10.09 25.42
C ILE A 206 1.00 -9.53 24.23
N SER A 207 -0.32 -9.77 24.23
CA SER A 207 -1.14 -9.28 23.11
C SER A 207 -1.55 -7.83 23.34
N ASP A 208 -1.63 -7.05 22.26
CA ASP A 208 -2.11 -5.66 22.29
C ASP A 208 -3.45 -5.56 23.05
N ALA A 209 -4.39 -6.48 22.82
CA ALA A 209 -5.67 -6.52 23.51
C ALA A 209 -5.60 -6.60 25.06
N VAL A 210 -4.52 -7.15 25.61
CA VAL A 210 -4.26 -7.21 27.06
C VAL A 210 -3.68 -5.88 27.54
N GLU A 211 -2.76 -5.31 26.78
CA GLU A 211 -1.99 -4.11 27.15
C GLU A 211 -2.79 -2.82 26.98
N VAL A 212 -3.65 -2.73 25.98
CA VAL A 212 -4.57 -1.59 25.84
C VAL A 212 -5.66 -1.59 26.94
N GLY A 213 -5.83 -2.69 27.66
CA GLY A 213 -6.76 -2.83 28.77
C GLY A 213 -8.23 -2.93 28.35
N GLN A 214 -8.99 -1.83 28.43
CA GLN A 214 -10.45 -1.90 28.27
C GLN A 214 -10.88 -1.84 26.81
N ILE A 215 -11.44 -2.94 26.28
CA ILE A 215 -12.02 -3.00 24.92
C ILE A 215 -13.55 -3.04 24.97
N VAL A 216 -14.21 -2.23 24.14
CA VAL A 216 -15.68 -2.21 23.99
C VAL A 216 -16.05 -2.30 22.50
N ASN A 217 -16.64 -3.44 22.10
CA ASN A 217 -17.02 -3.72 20.71
C ASN A 217 -15.86 -3.56 19.71
N GLY A 218 -14.69 -4.11 20.04
CA GLY A 218 -13.50 -4.03 19.20
C GLY A 218 -12.76 -2.69 19.24
N VAL A 219 -13.20 -1.74 20.09
CA VAL A 219 -12.55 -0.44 20.22
C VAL A 219 -11.86 -0.34 21.57
N ALA A 220 -10.55 -0.06 21.57
CA ALA A 220 -9.78 0.24 22.76
C ALA A 220 -10.27 1.57 23.37
N VAL A 221 -10.50 1.59 24.69
CA VAL A 221 -11.05 2.74 25.41
C VAL A 221 -10.06 3.18 26.47
N ALA A 222 -9.37 4.29 26.19
CA ALA A 222 -8.27 4.80 27.01
C ALA A 222 -7.17 3.74 27.20
N PRO A 223 -6.37 3.46 26.15
CA PRO A 223 -5.22 2.57 26.22
C PRO A 223 -4.33 2.89 27.44
N LEU A 224 -3.73 1.87 28.03
CA LEU A 224 -2.83 2.02 29.16
C LEU A 224 -1.52 2.68 28.70
N ASP A 225 -0.94 3.46 29.61
CA ASP A 225 0.33 4.18 29.50
C ASP A 225 0.83 4.26 30.95
N SER A 226 1.51 3.19 31.37
CA SER A 226 1.75 2.87 32.77
C SER A 226 2.80 3.80 33.41
N ASP A 227 3.84 4.16 32.67
CA ASP A 227 4.87 5.11 33.10
C ASP A 227 4.53 6.60 32.81
N GLN A 228 3.52 6.87 31.98
CA GLN A 228 3.06 8.19 31.55
C GLN A 228 4.08 8.95 30.69
N ASP A 229 4.86 8.25 29.87
CA ASP A 229 5.79 8.86 28.93
C ASP A 229 5.12 9.33 27.62
N GLY A 230 3.91 8.82 27.34
CA GLY A 230 3.09 9.15 26.19
C GLY A 230 3.09 8.10 25.07
N THR A 231 3.85 7.02 25.23
CA THR A 231 3.69 5.76 24.51
C THR A 231 2.67 4.89 25.28
N ILE A 232 1.97 3.99 24.61
CA ILE A 232 1.01 3.10 25.28
C ILE A 232 1.70 1.78 25.55
N ASP A 233 1.29 1.09 26.62
CA ASP A 233 1.86 -0.22 27.02
C ASP A 233 2.03 -1.19 25.83
N ALA A 234 1.04 -1.26 24.93
CA ALA A 234 1.03 -2.16 23.75
C ALA A 234 2.05 -1.81 22.63
N LEU A 235 2.91 -0.82 22.85
CA LEU A 235 3.94 -0.38 21.91
C LEU A 235 5.33 -0.37 22.57
N GLU A 236 5.47 -1.01 23.74
CA GLU A 236 6.62 -0.89 24.63
C GLU A 236 7.05 -2.25 25.17
N LEU A 237 8.37 -2.46 25.25
CA LEU A 237 8.92 -3.71 25.79
C LEU A 237 9.04 -3.70 27.33
N ASP A 238 8.74 -2.57 27.98
CA ASP A 238 8.93 -2.27 29.41
C ASP A 238 7.93 -1.15 29.76
N SER A 239 6.69 -1.53 30.07
CA SER A 239 5.53 -0.63 30.21
C SER A 239 5.67 0.37 31.38
N ASP A 240 6.48 0.06 32.39
CA ASP A 240 6.64 0.92 33.57
C ASP A 240 8.02 1.60 33.71
N ASP A 241 8.93 1.37 32.75
CA ASP A 241 10.31 1.90 32.66
C ASP A 241 11.12 1.66 33.95
N ASP A 242 10.94 0.50 34.58
CA ASP A 242 11.75 0.09 35.74
C ASP A 242 13.04 -0.65 35.36
N GLY A 243 13.16 -1.04 34.09
CA GLY A 243 14.31 -1.70 33.50
C GLY A 243 14.19 -3.23 33.42
N ILE A 244 13.02 -3.78 33.70
CA ILE A 244 12.67 -5.20 33.52
C ILE A 244 11.68 -5.30 32.35
N PRO A 245 12.01 -6.07 31.29
CA PRO A 245 11.07 -6.21 30.19
C PRO A 245 9.76 -6.89 30.61
N ASP A 246 8.66 -6.47 30.01
CA ASP A 246 7.29 -6.94 30.31
C ASP A 246 7.15 -8.47 30.26
N ALA A 247 7.81 -9.10 29.28
CA ALA A 247 7.88 -10.55 29.14
C ALA A 247 8.54 -11.29 30.32
N GLU A 248 9.33 -10.59 31.13
CA GLU A 248 10.06 -11.07 32.30
C GLU A 248 9.55 -10.44 33.61
N ASP A 249 8.57 -9.53 33.56
CA ASP A 249 8.08 -8.78 34.71
C ASP A 249 6.75 -9.33 35.25
N GLU A 250 6.78 -9.73 36.51
CA GLU A 250 5.61 -10.21 37.26
C GLU A 250 4.62 -9.07 37.57
N CYS A 251 5.11 -7.83 37.59
CA CYS A 251 4.38 -6.61 37.91
C CYS A 251 4.35 -5.57 36.80
N ARG A 252 4.46 -5.97 35.53
CA ARG A 252 4.46 -5.20 34.26
C ARG A 252 4.09 -3.70 34.26
N THR A 253 3.05 -3.32 34.98
CA THR A 253 2.47 -1.96 34.98
C THR A 253 2.82 -1.13 36.23
N VAL A 254 3.74 -1.61 37.09
CA VAL A 254 4.00 -1.05 38.42
C VAL A 254 5.48 -1.15 38.76
N VAL A 255 6.18 -0.01 38.63
CA VAL A 255 7.60 0.12 38.96
C VAL A 255 7.98 -0.62 40.24
N ASP A 256 8.79 -1.66 40.09
CA ASP A 256 9.31 -2.42 41.20
C ASP A 256 10.85 -2.58 41.12
N ALA A 257 11.41 -3.65 41.66
CA ALA A 257 12.85 -3.90 41.60
C ALA A 257 13.13 -5.38 41.28
N GLY A 258 12.27 -6.00 40.47
CA GLY A 258 12.21 -7.44 40.19
C GLY A 258 11.86 -8.24 41.43
N VAL A 259 10.91 -7.73 42.23
CA VAL A 259 10.55 -8.36 43.50
C VAL A 259 9.39 -9.31 43.27
N ASP A 260 9.71 -10.60 43.18
CA ASP A 260 8.81 -11.76 43.31
C ASP A 260 7.94 -11.61 44.57
N THR A 261 6.79 -10.95 44.40
CA THR A 261 6.01 -10.39 45.50
C THR A 261 5.24 -11.47 46.25
N ASP A 262 4.96 -12.62 45.62
CA ASP A 262 4.30 -13.76 46.25
C ASP A 262 5.18 -15.01 46.42
N GLY A 263 6.41 -14.99 45.90
CA GLY A 263 7.46 -15.95 46.19
C GLY A 263 7.33 -17.26 45.40
N ASP A 264 6.58 -17.28 44.31
CA ASP A 264 6.32 -18.50 43.53
C ASP A 264 7.25 -18.69 42.32
N GLY A 265 8.01 -17.64 41.97
CA GLY A 265 9.00 -17.63 40.90
C GLY A 265 8.40 -17.88 39.52
N THR A 266 7.13 -17.49 39.32
CA THR A 266 6.37 -17.54 38.06
C THR A 266 5.44 -16.36 37.87
#